data_AF-A0A3M6HDS4-F1
#
_entry.id   AF-A0A3M6HDS4-F1
#
_cell.length_a   1.000
_cell.length_b   1.000
_cell.length_c   1.000
_cell.angle_alpha   90.00
_cell.angle_beta   90.00
_cell.angle_gamma   90.00
#
_symmetry.space_group_name_H-M   'P 1'
#
loop_
_entity.id
_entity.type
_entity.pdbx_description
1 polymer ?
#
loop_
_entity_poly.entity_id
_entity_poly.type
_entity_poly.pdbx_seq_one_letter_code
_entity_poly.pdbx_strand_id
1 'polypeptide(L)'
;MSVPHLDTRVLDGKRVILFGPFATFSTKFLKNGSYFDLLTSTTTHNVWPMTRVGIEQYPLIEYLAGQVMMSDDDRFAALQQYFPNAKKEDWRLMQAGQRVQIIKRDEEKGGVLKLGTEIVASKDGSIAGLLGASPGASTAAPIMLGVLEKVFKDKVATPEWQAKLRQIVPSYGTKLNNNPDRVAEEWAYTAEVLQLTPPPPVNKTGNAPTPAPAAQPAKSNPASDMAL
;
A
#
# COMPACT_ATOMS: atom_id res chain seq x y z
N MET A 1 -2.44 -1.83 2.22
CA MET A 1 -2.64 -0.93 3.38
C MET A 1 -1.56 -1.23 4.39
N SER A 2 -1.13 -0.26 5.20
CA SER A 2 -0.08 -0.51 6.18
C SER A 2 -0.68 -1.21 7.39
N VAL A 3 -0.34 -2.48 7.58
CA VAL A 3 -0.48 -3.15 8.87
C VAL A 3 0.49 -2.50 9.90
N PRO A 4 0.25 -2.67 11.21
CA PRO A 4 1.19 -2.24 12.22
C PRO A 4 2.58 -2.82 11.95
N HIS A 5 3.60 -1.96 11.98
CA HIS A 5 4.99 -2.32 11.78
C HIS A 5 5.88 -1.49 12.70
N LEU A 6 7.10 -1.97 12.90
CA LEU A 6 8.16 -1.23 13.58
C LEU A 6 8.93 -0.40 12.57
N ASP A 7 9.13 0.87 12.89
CA ASP A 7 9.86 1.81 12.05
C ASP A 7 10.86 2.60 12.89
N THR A 8 12.11 2.70 12.41
CA THR A 8 13.15 3.48 13.08
C THR A 8 13.23 4.85 12.45
N ARG A 9 13.14 5.90 13.27
CA ARG A 9 13.28 7.29 12.84
C ARG A 9 14.43 7.97 13.57
N VAL A 10 15.03 8.96 12.93
CA VAL A 10 15.95 9.90 13.58
C VAL A 10 15.24 11.24 13.63
N LEU A 11 14.85 11.66 14.84
CA LEU A 11 14.17 12.93 15.10
C LEU A 11 15.08 13.77 15.99
N ASP A 12 15.42 14.98 15.54
CA ASP A 12 16.31 15.91 16.27
C ASP A 12 17.63 15.25 16.73
N GLY A 13 18.23 14.43 15.85
CA GLY A 13 19.46 13.69 16.14
C GLY A 13 19.29 12.48 17.07
N LYS A 14 18.08 12.21 17.57
CA LYS A 14 17.78 11.06 18.44
C LYS A 14 17.12 9.95 17.63
N ARG A 15 17.66 8.74 17.77
CA ARG A 15 17.02 7.53 17.23
C ARG A 15 15.80 7.19 18.08
N VAL A 16 14.64 7.05 17.44
CA VAL A 16 13.39 6.60 18.06
C VAL A 16 12.84 5.41 17.27
N ILE A 17 12.07 4.57 17.96
CA ILE A 17 11.35 3.46 17.35
C ILE A 17 9.85 3.78 17.46
N LEU A 18 9.13 3.61 16.37
CA LEU A 18 7.69 3.81 16.29
C LEU A 18 7.02 2.48 15.98
N PHE A 19 5.85 2.26 16.55
CA PHE A 19 5.00 1.11 16.23
C PHE A 19 3.60 1.59 15.85
N GLY A 20 3.07 1.03 14.76
CA GLY A 20 1.76 1.38 14.22
C GLY A 20 1.77 1.39 12.69
N PRO A 21 0.85 2.11 12.04
CA PRO A 21 -0.19 2.97 12.61
C PRO A 21 -1.37 2.16 13.16
N PHE A 22 -2.02 2.68 14.20
CA PHE A 22 -3.38 2.28 14.59
C PHE A 22 -4.39 3.20 13.90
N ALA A 23 -5.58 2.67 13.58
CA ALA A 23 -6.61 3.47 12.93
C ALA A 23 -7.11 4.59 13.85
N THR A 24 -7.46 5.71 13.24
CA THR A 24 -8.11 6.86 13.88
C THR A 24 -9.21 7.37 12.95
N PHE A 25 -10.20 8.06 13.48
CA PHE A 25 -11.29 8.64 12.71
C PHE A 25 -11.37 10.15 12.92
N SER A 26 -11.60 10.88 11.84
CA SER A 26 -11.87 12.32 11.85
C SER A 26 -12.67 12.71 10.62
N THR A 27 -13.56 13.68 10.79
CA THR A 27 -14.31 14.29 9.69
C THR A 27 -13.62 15.54 9.13
N LYS A 28 -12.51 15.99 9.74
CA LYS A 28 -11.67 17.10 9.23
C LYS A 28 -10.78 16.62 8.10
N PHE A 29 -10.70 17.40 7.03
CA PHE A 29 -9.80 17.09 5.91
C PHE A 29 -8.43 17.76 6.06
N LEU A 30 -8.38 18.90 6.75
CA LEU A 30 -7.15 19.63 7.05
C LEU A 30 -6.87 19.65 8.55
N LYS A 31 -5.60 19.85 8.95
CA LYS A 31 -5.21 19.96 10.37
C LYS A 31 -6.02 21.02 11.12
N ASN A 32 -6.26 22.16 10.46
CA ASN A 32 -7.07 23.28 10.97
C ASN A 32 -8.44 23.36 10.27
N GLY A 33 -8.95 22.24 9.74
CA GLY A 33 -10.22 22.17 9.03
C GLY A 33 -11.44 22.07 9.97
N SER A 34 -12.63 21.94 9.38
CA SER A 34 -13.89 21.87 10.11
C SER A 34 -14.33 20.42 10.34
N TYR A 35 -14.98 20.17 11.47
CA TYR A 35 -15.65 18.87 11.68
C TYR A 35 -16.83 18.65 10.71
N PHE A 36 -17.27 19.69 10.02
CA PHE A 36 -18.26 19.62 8.95
C PHE A 36 -17.66 19.41 7.56
N ASP A 37 -16.34 19.26 7.40
CA ASP A 37 -15.70 19.11 6.08
C ASP A 37 -16.30 17.91 5.32
N LEU A 38 -16.48 16.76 5.99
CA LEU A 38 -17.11 15.58 5.38
C LEU A 38 -18.57 15.85 4.95
N LEU A 39 -19.36 16.51 5.80
CA LEU A 39 -20.77 16.78 5.51
C LEU A 39 -20.91 17.78 4.35
N THR A 40 -20.15 18.87 4.39
CA THR A 40 -20.19 19.94 3.38
C THR A 40 -19.60 19.53 2.04
N SER A 41 -18.69 18.56 2.02
CA SER A 41 -18.16 17.96 0.78
C SER A 41 -19.03 16.85 0.21
N THR A 42 -20.02 16.36 0.96
CA THR A 42 -20.96 15.36 0.46
C THR A 42 -21.98 16.02 -0.48
N THR A 43 -22.08 15.49 -1.69
CA THR A 43 -22.94 15.98 -2.77
C THR A 43 -23.76 14.83 -3.34
N THR A 44 -24.81 15.14 -4.09
CA THR A 44 -25.60 14.12 -4.81
C THR A 44 -24.75 13.32 -5.82
N HIS A 45 -23.62 13.87 -6.26
CA HIS A 45 -22.73 13.23 -7.22
C HIS A 45 -21.71 12.27 -6.60
N ASN A 46 -21.41 12.42 -5.30
CA ASN A 46 -20.42 11.57 -4.61
C ASN A 46 -21.01 10.68 -3.51
N VAL A 47 -22.24 10.95 -3.05
CA VAL A 47 -22.90 10.13 -2.01
C VAL A 47 -23.07 8.68 -2.45
N TRP A 48 -23.44 8.44 -3.71
CA TRP A 48 -23.59 7.09 -4.24
C TRP A 48 -22.26 6.32 -4.31
N PRO A 49 -21.18 6.86 -4.91
CA PRO A 49 -19.84 6.28 -4.81
C PRO A 49 -19.38 6.02 -3.37
N MET A 50 -19.63 6.95 -2.44
CA MET A 50 -19.26 6.80 -1.02
C MET A 50 -19.98 5.62 -0.37
N THR A 51 -21.30 5.53 -0.54
CA THR A 51 -22.10 4.42 0.00
C THR A 51 -21.68 3.08 -0.60
N ARG A 52 -21.43 3.03 -1.92
CA ARG A 52 -20.96 1.80 -2.59
C ARG A 52 -19.65 1.30 -2.02
N VAL A 53 -18.67 2.19 -1.86
CA VAL A 53 -17.41 1.85 -1.19
C VAL A 53 -17.65 1.41 0.25
N GLY A 54 -18.55 2.06 0.98
CA GLY A 54 -18.92 1.66 2.34
C GLY A 54 -19.40 0.22 2.45
N ILE A 55 -20.21 -0.23 1.49
CA ILE A 55 -20.73 -1.60 1.44
C ILE A 55 -19.64 -2.57 0.97
N GLU A 56 -18.95 -2.26 -0.13
CA GLU A 56 -17.93 -3.16 -0.71
C GLU A 56 -16.71 -3.34 0.19
N GLN A 57 -16.35 -2.31 0.96
CA GLN A 57 -15.21 -2.29 1.86
C GLN A 57 -15.63 -2.49 3.32
N TYR A 58 -16.77 -3.14 3.56
CA TYR A 58 -17.24 -3.42 4.91
C TYR A 58 -16.18 -4.12 5.79
N PRO A 59 -15.47 -5.17 5.34
CA PRO A 59 -14.44 -5.82 6.17
C PRO A 59 -13.31 -4.86 6.58
N LEU A 60 -12.98 -3.91 5.69
CA LEU A 60 -12.00 -2.89 6.00
C LEU A 60 -12.55 -1.90 7.04
N ILE A 61 -13.79 -1.44 6.88
CA ILE A 61 -14.41 -0.50 7.82
C ILE A 61 -14.52 -1.15 9.20
N GLU A 62 -14.92 -2.42 9.26
CA GLU A 62 -14.97 -3.21 10.49
C GLU A 62 -13.58 -3.31 11.14
N TYR A 63 -12.54 -3.65 10.37
CA TYR A 63 -11.17 -3.67 10.87
C TYR A 63 -10.73 -2.32 11.44
N LEU A 64 -10.99 -1.22 10.72
CA LEU A 64 -10.63 0.13 11.16
C LEU A 64 -11.43 0.55 12.41
N ALA A 65 -12.71 0.20 12.49
CA ALA A 65 -13.53 0.45 13.67
C ALA A 65 -12.98 -0.30 14.89
N GLY A 66 -12.62 -1.57 14.74
CA GLY A 66 -11.97 -2.35 15.78
C GLY A 66 -10.66 -1.72 16.27
N GLN A 67 -9.82 -1.24 15.34
CA GLN A 67 -8.58 -0.52 15.67
C GLN A 67 -8.83 0.79 16.43
N VAL A 68 -9.89 1.53 16.09
CA VAL A 68 -10.29 2.76 16.82
C VAL A 68 -10.73 2.44 18.25
N MET A 69 -11.38 1.29 18.46
CA MET A 69 -11.88 0.85 19.77
C MET A 69 -10.78 0.24 20.68
N MET A 70 -9.58 0.01 20.16
CA MET A 70 -8.47 -0.55 20.95
C MET A 70 -8.07 0.35 22.12
N SER A 71 -7.91 -0.26 23.29
CA SER A 71 -7.30 0.36 24.46
C SER A 71 -5.78 0.48 24.31
N ASP A 72 -5.13 1.23 25.20
CA ASP A 72 -3.66 1.29 25.23
C ASP A 72 -3.03 -0.07 25.57
N ASP A 73 -3.71 -0.91 26.35
CA ASP A 73 -3.27 -2.29 26.62
C ASP A 73 -3.36 -3.17 25.39
N ASP A 74 -4.42 -3.06 24.59
CA ASP A 74 -4.54 -3.80 23.33
C ASP A 74 -3.45 -3.40 22.33
N ARG A 75 -3.16 -2.09 22.25
CA ARG A 75 -2.09 -1.55 21.38
C ARG A 75 -0.72 -2.06 21.82
N PHE A 76 -0.48 -2.10 23.14
CA PHE A 76 0.76 -2.63 23.70
C PHE A 76 0.88 -4.14 23.50
N ALA A 77 -0.20 -4.91 23.66
CA ALA A 77 -0.22 -6.33 23.36
C ALA A 77 0.09 -6.61 21.88
N ALA A 78 -0.45 -5.81 20.96
CA ALA A 78 -0.11 -5.89 19.54
C ALA A 78 1.38 -5.59 19.28
N LEU A 79 1.98 -4.61 19.98
CA LEU A 79 3.41 -4.36 19.91
C LEU A 79 4.23 -5.57 20.38
N GLN A 80 3.83 -6.21 21.49
CA GLN A 80 4.55 -7.35 22.04
C GLN A 80 4.58 -8.57 21.10
N GLN A 81 3.67 -8.64 20.11
CA GLN A 81 3.76 -9.65 19.05
C GLN A 81 4.98 -9.44 18.12
N TYR A 82 5.42 -8.19 17.95
CA TYR A 82 6.59 -7.84 17.12
C TYR A 82 7.85 -7.61 17.95
N PHE A 83 7.69 -7.16 19.20
CA PHE A 83 8.79 -6.90 20.12
C PHE A 83 8.45 -7.40 21.53
N PRO A 84 8.61 -8.72 21.79
CA PRO A 84 8.14 -9.36 23.03
C PRO A 84 8.68 -8.73 24.33
N ASN A 85 9.90 -8.20 24.27
CA ASN A 85 10.59 -7.60 25.41
C ASN A 85 10.23 -6.10 25.61
N ALA A 86 9.23 -5.58 24.89
CA ALA A 86 8.74 -4.22 25.09
C ALA A 86 8.32 -4.01 26.55
N LYS A 87 8.70 -2.87 27.13
CA LYS A 87 8.27 -2.44 28.47
C LYS A 87 7.36 -1.25 28.36
N LYS A 88 6.18 -1.28 28.99
CA LYS A 88 5.12 -0.29 28.75
C LYS A 88 5.56 1.15 29.04
N GLU A 89 6.42 1.34 30.02
CA GLU A 89 7.00 2.64 30.42
C GLU A 89 7.87 3.32 29.34
N ASP A 90 8.41 2.54 28.40
CA ASP A 90 9.26 3.05 27.32
C ASP A 90 8.43 3.55 26.11
N TRP A 91 7.13 3.25 26.09
CA TRP A 91 6.25 3.56 24.97
C TRP A 91 5.23 4.63 25.34
N ARG A 92 5.01 5.55 24.40
CA ARG A 92 4.03 6.62 24.53
C ARG A 92 3.17 6.68 23.29
N LEU A 93 1.86 6.77 23.49
CA LEU A 93 0.94 6.99 22.40
C LEU A 93 1.19 8.37 21.79
N MET A 94 1.43 8.41 20.48
CA MET A 94 1.61 9.63 19.72
C MET A 94 0.56 9.70 18.63
N GLN A 95 -0.15 10.83 18.54
CA GLN A 95 -1.09 11.06 17.45
C GLN A 95 -0.34 11.23 16.13
N ALA A 96 -0.46 10.25 15.25
CA ALA A 96 0.07 10.34 13.89
C ALA A 96 -0.83 11.20 12.99
N GLY A 97 -0.30 11.56 11.81
CA GLY A 97 -1.06 12.26 10.78
C GLY A 97 -2.21 11.41 10.22
N GLN A 98 -3.31 12.08 9.89
CA GLN A 98 -4.47 11.46 9.24
C GLN A 98 -4.34 11.58 7.72
N ARG A 99 -4.83 10.57 7.00
CA ARG A 99 -4.82 10.54 5.55
C ARG A 99 -6.25 10.38 5.03
N VAL A 100 -6.61 11.19 4.05
CA VAL A 100 -7.86 11.04 3.31
C VAL A 100 -7.65 9.97 2.24
N GLN A 101 -8.61 9.04 2.13
CA GLN A 101 -8.60 8.03 1.09
C GLN A 101 -9.43 8.49 -0.10
N ILE A 102 -8.98 8.14 -1.30
CA ILE A 102 -9.61 8.56 -2.55
C ILE A 102 -10.69 7.55 -2.93
N ILE A 103 -11.90 8.05 -3.16
CA ILE A 103 -12.99 7.29 -3.78
C ILE A 103 -13.11 7.77 -5.21
N LYS A 104 -12.80 6.88 -6.15
CA LYS A 104 -12.94 7.17 -7.58
C LYS A 104 -14.30 6.69 -8.04
N ARG A 105 -14.99 7.53 -8.80
CA ARG A 105 -16.21 7.09 -9.50
C ARG A 105 -15.83 6.12 -10.60
N ASP A 106 -16.55 5.00 -10.64
CA ASP A 106 -16.41 3.96 -11.63
C ASP A 106 -17.77 3.76 -12.31
N GLU A 107 -17.78 3.60 -13.64
CA GLU A 107 -19.02 3.53 -14.41
C GLU A 107 -19.80 2.25 -14.12
N GLU A 108 -19.11 1.14 -13.85
CA GLU A 108 -19.72 -0.15 -13.58
C GLU A 108 -19.98 -0.35 -12.08
N LYS A 109 -18.98 -0.02 -11.24
CA LYS A 109 -19.01 -0.29 -9.79
C LYS A 109 -19.63 0.85 -8.98
N GLY A 110 -19.88 2.00 -9.59
CA GLY A 110 -20.41 3.20 -8.93
C GLY A 110 -19.37 3.96 -8.11
N GLY A 111 -18.52 3.26 -7.35
CA GLY A 111 -17.40 3.85 -6.61
C GLY A 111 -16.35 2.81 -6.24
N VAL A 112 -15.08 3.15 -6.36
CA VAL A 112 -13.95 2.27 -6.05
C VAL A 112 -12.99 2.98 -5.11
N LEU A 113 -12.69 2.33 -3.99
CA LEU A 113 -11.66 2.79 -3.05
C LEU A 113 -10.27 2.62 -3.69
N LYS A 114 -9.51 3.71 -3.78
CA LYS A 114 -8.13 3.66 -4.25
C LYS A 114 -7.19 3.53 -3.06
N LEU A 115 -6.57 2.36 -2.97
CA LEU A 115 -5.53 2.05 -2.00
C LEU A 115 -4.17 2.31 -2.65
N GLY A 116 -3.48 3.38 -2.24
CA GLY A 116 -2.14 3.70 -2.74
C GLY A 116 -2.06 5.03 -3.47
N THR A 117 -1.28 5.06 -4.55
CA THR A 117 -1.05 6.25 -5.38
C THR A 117 -1.93 6.20 -6.62
N GLU A 118 -2.77 7.20 -6.85
CA GLU A 118 -3.53 7.39 -8.08
C GLU A 118 -2.84 8.44 -8.95
N ILE A 119 -2.70 8.13 -10.24
CA ILE A 119 -2.15 9.05 -11.24
C ILE A 119 -3.29 9.88 -11.83
N VAL A 120 -3.30 11.17 -11.56
CA VAL A 120 -4.23 12.13 -12.18
C VAL A 120 -3.44 12.99 -13.16
N ALA A 121 -3.88 13.05 -14.41
CA ALA A 121 -3.22 13.85 -15.44
C ALA A 121 -4.23 14.81 -16.05
N SER A 122 -3.78 16.01 -16.45
CA SER A 122 -4.57 16.92 -17.25
C SER A 122 -4.93 16.28 -18.60
N LYS A 123 -6.02 16.75 -19.21
CA LYS A 123 -6.51 16.20 -20.48
C LYS A 123 -5.48 16.27 -21.61
N ASP A 124 -4.66 17.32 -21.59
CA ASP A 124 -3.56 17.58 -22.54
C ASP A 124 -2.22 16.94 -22.12
N GLY A 125 -2.14 16.30 -20.95
CA GLY A 125 -0.92 15.69 -20.43
C GLY A 125 0.15 16.67 -19.97
N SER A 126 -0.09 17.98 -19.96
CA SER A 126 0.90 18.98 -19.56
C SER A 126 1.29 18.91 -18.08
N ILE A 127 0.41 18.36 -17.24
CA ILE A 127 0.66 18.15 -15.81
C ILE A 127 0.10 16.81 -15.33
N ALA A 128 0.87 16.13 -14.49
CA ALA A 128 0.42 14.93 -13.78
C ALA A 128 0.70 15.06 -12.28
N GLY A 129 -0.30 14.74 -11.47
CA GLY A 129 -0.23 14.63 -10.03
C GLY A 129 -0.36 13.19 -9.57
N LEU A 130 0.44 12.84 -8.57
CA LEU A 130 0.34 11.58 -7.85
C LEU A 130 -0.41 11.83 -6.55
N LEU A 131 -1.64 11.33 -6.44
CA LEU A 131 -2.50 11.52 -5.27
C LEU A 131 -2.49 10.27 -4.39
N GLY A 132 -2.50 10.44 -3.07
CA GLY A 132 -2.60 9.34 -2.11
C GLY A 132 -1.27 9.02 -1.43
N ALA A 133 -0.99 7.73 -1.20
CA ALA A 133 0.24 7.33 -0.51
C ALA A 133 1.47 7.70 -1.35
N SER A 134 2.50 8.26 -0.70
CA SER A 134 3.79 8.45 -1.37
C SER A 134 4.30 7.10 -1.86
N PRO A 135 4.74 6.99 -3.14
CA PRO A 135 5.34 5.76 -3.63
C PRO A 135 6.56 5.39 -2.79
N GLY A 136 6.58 4.16 -2.29
CA GLY A 136 7.78 3.58 -1.69
C GLY A 136 8.73 3.06 -2.77
N ALA A 137 9.92 2.63 -2.40
CA ALA A 137 10.91 2.11 -3.35
C ALA A 137 10.35 1.02 -4.28
N SER A 138 9.54 0.11 -3.72
CA SER A 138 8.93 -1.01 -4.47
C SER A 138 7.78 -0.61 -5.39
N THR A 139 7.19 0.58 -5.21
CA THR A 139 6.03 1.03 -6.01
C THR A 139 6.34 2.20 -6.92
N ALA A 140 7.43 2.93 -6.68
CA ALA A 140 7.80 4.11 -7.47
C ALA A 140 8.01 3.78 -8.96
N ALA A 141 8.80 2.75 -9.27
CA ALA A 141 9.08 2.35 -10.65
C ALA A 141 7.80 2.02 -11.46
N PRO A 142 6.91 1.10 -11.03
CA PRO A 142 5.70 0.81 -11.78
C PRO A 142 4.73 2.00 -11.86
N ILE A 143 4.67 2.85 -10.84
CA ILE A 143 3.86 4.09 -10.90
C ILE A 143 4.41 5.03 -11.98
N MET A 144 5.73 5.22 -12.04
CA MET A 144 6.33 6.08 -13.06
C MET A 144 6.14 5.53 -14.48
N LEU A 145 6.19 4.21 -14.67
CA LEU A 145 5.81 3.59 -15.95
C LEU A 145 4.36 3.94 -16.31
N GLY A 146 3.42 3.85 -15.36
CA GLY A 146 2.05 4.29 -15.56
C GLY A 146 1.89 5.78 -15.89
N VAL A 147 2.75 6.64 -15.33
CA VAL A 147 2.79 8.08 -15.68
C VAL A 147 3.22 8.23 -17.14
N LEU A 148 4.28 7.53 -17.58
CA LEU A 148 4.75 7.57 -18.97
C LEU A 148 3.66 7.10 -19.94
N GLU A 149 3.01 5.98 -19.63
CA GLU A 149 1.91 5.43 -20.45
C GLU A 149 0.72 6.37 -20.57
N LYS A 150 0.42 7.14 -19.52
CA LYS A 150 -0.72 8.05 -19.49
C LYS A 150 -0.42 9.42 -20.12
N VAL A 151 0.73 9.99 -19.79
CA VAL A 151 1.11 11.36 -20.16
C VAL A 151 1.84 11.41 -21.49
N PHE A 152 2.71 10.45 -21.75
CA PHE A 152 3.55 10.37 -22.94
C PHE A 152 3.13 9.23 -23.86
N LYS A 153 1.83 8.88 -23.87
CA LYS A 153 1.27 7.72 -24.58
C LYS A 153 1.77 7.60 -26.04
N ASP A 154 1.82 8.72 -26.76
CA ASP A 154 2.20 8.74 -28.18
C ASP A 154 3.70 8.47 -28.37
N LYS A 155 4.53 8.89 -27.40
CA LYS A 155 5.96 8.57 -27.36
C LYS A 155 6.17 7.12 -26.96
N VAL A 156 5.50 6.65 -25.90
CA VAL A 156 5.56 5.26 -25.45
C VAL A 156 5.16 4.30 -26.57
N ALA A 157 4.23 4.66 -27.44
CA ALA A 157 3.84 3.85 -28.59
C ALA A 157 4.93 3.73 -29.70
N THR A 158 5.99 4.56 -29.66
CA THR A 158 7.04 4.52 -30.69
C THR A 158 8.02 3.35 -30.49
N PRO A 159 8.60 2.79 -31.57
CA PRO A 159 9.61 1.74 -31.47
C PRO A 159 10.83 2.13 -30.63
N GLU A 160 11.25 3.39 -30.72
CA GLU A 160 12.42 3.91 -29.98
C GLU A 160 12.20 3.83 -28.46
N TRP A 161 11.07 4.34 -27.97
CA TRP A 161 10.73 4.28 -26.55
C TRP A 161 10.44 2.85 -26.10
N GLN A 162 9.76 2.05 -26.91
CA GLN A 162 9.54 0.63 -26.63
C GLN A 162 10.84 -0.15 -26.46
N ALA A 163 11.86 0.14 -27.30
CA ALA A 163 13.18 -0.43 -27.16
C ALA A 163 13.88 0.07 -25.87
N LYS A 164 13.82 1.37 -25.60
CA LYS A 164 14.46 1.95 -24.40
C LYS A 164 13.83 1.46 -23.10
N LEU A 165 12.51 1.35 -23.04
CA LEU A 165 11.79 0.85 -21.87
C LEU A 165 12.16 -0.61 -21.58
N ARG A 166 12.23 -1.48 -22.60
CA ARG A 166 12.67 -2.87 -22.43
C ARG A 166 14.15 -3.01 -22.13
N GLN A 167 14.98 -2.04 -22.52
CA GLN A 167 16.37 -2.01 -22.09
C GLN A 167 16.49 -1.76 -20.57
N ILE A 168 15.66 -0.87 -20.02
CA ILE A 168 15.70 -0.50 -18.59
C ILE A 168 14.93 -1.52 -17.74
N VAL A 169 13.78 -1.98 -18.22
CA VAL A 169 12.87 -2.92 -17.57
C VAL A 169 12.59 -4.07 -18.55
N PRO A 170 13.42 -5.13 -18.58
CA PRO A 170 13.29 -6.25 -19.53
C PRO A 170 11.89 -6.89 -19.55
N SER A 171 11.26 -7.01 -18.39
CA SER A 171 9.92 -7.56 -18.22
C SER A 171 8.77 -6.63 -18.64
N TYR A 172 9.05 -5.40 -19.11
CA TYR A 172 8.01 -4.43 -19.45
C TYR A 172 7.01 -4.98 -20.48
N GLY A 173 5.71 -4.89 -20.13
CA GLY A 173 4.60 -5.45 -20.92
C GLY A 173 4.29 -6.93 -20.66
N THR A 174 5.04 -7.60 -19.79
CA THR A 174 4.83 -9.03 -19.47
C THR A 174 4.16 -9.21 -18.10
N LYS A 175 3.07 -9.97 -18.04
CA LYS A 175 2.45 -10.39 -16.76
C LYS A 175 3.19 -11.59 -16.18
N LEU A 176 4.16 -11.34 -15.30
CA LEU A 176 5.00 -12.38 -14.69
C LEU A 176 4.20 -13.41 -13.88
N ASN A 177 3.17 -13.00 -13.14
CA ASN A 177 2.37 -13.90 -12.28
C ASN A 177 1.76 -15.11 -13.02
N ASN A 178 1.60 -15.03 -14.34
CA ASN A 178 1.02 -16.09 -15.15
C ASN A 178 2.07 -16.91 -15.91
N ASN A 179 3.35 -16.65 -15.72
CA ASN A 179 4.44 -17.31 -16.43
C ASN A 179 5.59 -17.65 -15.46
N PRO A 180 5.55 -18.84 -14.83
CA PRO A 180 6.56 -19.28 -13.86
C PRO A 180 7.99 -19.25 -14.40
N ASP A 181 8.19 -19.59 -15.69
CA ASP A 181 9.52 -19.59 -16.31
C ASP A 181 10.07 -18.16 -16.43
N ARG A 182 9.23 -17.19 -16.81
CA ARG A 182 9.62 -15.77 -16.86
C ARG A 182 9.88 -15.19 -15.47
N VAL A 183 9.13 -15.62 -14.45
CA VAL A 183 9.43 -15.24 -13.06
C VAL A 183 10.81 -15.75 -12.66
N ALA A 184 11.12 -17.02 -12.96
CA ALA A 184 12.41 -17.61 -12.62
C ALA A 184 13.57 -16.89 -13.33
N GLU A 185 13.41 -16.58 -14.62
CA GLU A 185 14.38 -15.82 -15.42
C GLU A 185 14.64 -14.42 -14.84
N GLU A 186 13.59 -13.62 -14.62
CA GLU A 186 13.72 -12.26 -14.08
C GLU A 186 14.24 -12.23 -12.64
N TRP A 187 13.85 -13.20 -11.81
CA TRP A 187 14.31 -13.30 -10.43
C TRP A 187 15.79 -13.69 -10.37
N ALA A 188 16.24 -14.63 -11.21
CA ALA A 188 17.65 -14.99 -11.32
C ALA A 188 18.50 -13.80 -11.84
N TYR A 189 18.04 -13.12 -12.89
CA TYR A 189 18.69 -11.92 -13.41
C TYR A 189 18.81 -10.81 -12.35
N THR A 190 17.72 -10.53 -11.64
CA THR A 190 17.71 -9.51 -10.58
C THR A 190 18.65 -9.90 -9.43
N ALA A 191 18.66 -11.17 -9.03
CA ALA A 191 19.56 -11.66 -7.98
C ALA A 191 21.03 -11.52 -8.38
N GLU A 192 21.38 -11.84 -9.64
CA GLU A 192 22.73 -11.67 -10.16
C GLU A 192 23.16 -10.20 -10.15
N VAL A 193 22.35 -9.30 -10.72
CA VAL A 193 22.65 -7.87 -10.80
C VAL A 193 22.80 -7.23 -9.42
N LEU A 194 21.96 -7.63 -8.46
CA LEU A 194 21.97 -7.11 -7.09
C LEU A 194 22.91 -7.89 -6.15
N GLN A 195 23.63 -8.89 -6.67
CA GLN A 195 24.54 -9.75 -5.90
C GLN A 195 23.86 -10.43 -4.70
N LEU A 196 22.61 -10.87 -4.90
CA LEU A 196 21.82 -11.60 -3.92
C LEU A 196 22.01 -13.11 -4.11
N THR A 197 21.63 -13.88 -3.10
CA THR A 197 21.58 -15.33 -3.20
C THR A 197 20.61 -15.77 -4.31
N PRO A 198 20.92 -16.84 -5.06
CA PRO A 198 20.02 -17.39 -6.06
C PRO A 198 18.62 -17.65 -5.48
N PRO A 199 17.56 -17.27 -6.21
CA PRO A 199 16.21 -17.45 -5.72
C PRO A 199 15.83 -18.93 -5.60
N PRO A 200 14.90 -19.27 -4.69
CA PRO A 200 14.36 -20.62 -4.64
C PRO A 200 13.64 -20.98 -5.95
N PRO A 201 13.53 -22.27 -6.29
CA PRO A 201 12.86 -22.70 -7.50
C PRO A 201 11.40 -22.23 -7.51
N VAL A 202 11.00 -21.58 -8.61
CA VAL A 202 9.62 -21.14 -8.82
C VAL A 202 8.74 -22.36 -9.08
N ASN A 203 7.66 -22.51 -8.31
CA ASN A 203 6.69 -23.58 -8.52
C ASN A 203 6.02 -23.43 -9.89
N LYS A 204 6.24 -24.42 -10.76
CA LYS A 204 5.68 -24.45 -12.13
C LYS A 204 4.29 -25.08 -12.21
N THR A 205 3.80 -25.64 -11.11
CA THR A 205 2.43 -26.13 -11.00
C THR A 205 1.50 -24.95 -10.76
N GLY A 206 0.67 -24.62 -11.75
CA GLY A 206 -0.23 -23.46 -11.78
C GLY A 206 -1.37 -23.46 -10.76
N ASN A 207 -1.15 -23.98 -9.55
CA ASN A 207 -2.05 -23.72 -8.44
C ASN A 207 -1.72 -22.33 -7.92
N ALA A 208 -2.55 -21.35 -8.31
CA ALA A 208 -2.62 -20.08 -7.63
C ALA A 208 -2.63 -20.33 -6.12
N PRO A 209 -1.81 -19.64 -5.31
CA PRO A 209 -2.00 -19.68 -3.88
C PRO A 209 -3.46 -19.31 -3.61
N THR A 210 -4.20 -20.20 -2.96
CA THR A 210 -5.51 -19.87 -2.42
C THR A 210 -5.34 -18.56 -1.65
N PRO A 211 -6.19 -17.54 -1.82
CA PRO A 211 -6.11 -16.35 -0.97
C PRO A 211 -6.05 -16.84 0.45
N ALA A 212 -4.99 -16.47 1.18
CA ALA A 212 -4.91 -16.80 2.60
C ALA A 212 -6.25 -16.36 3.22
N PRO A 213 -6.95 -17.23 3.97
CA PRO A 213 -8.09 -16.81 4.75
C PRO A 213 -7.68 -15.56 5.52
N ALA A 214 -8.55 -14.54 5.57
CA ALA A 214 -8.31 -13.34 6.36
C ALA A 214 -7.66 -13.76 7.69
N ALA A 215 -6.45 -13.27 7.95
CA ALA A 215 -5.58 -13.79 9.00
C ALA A 215 -6.36 -13.85 10.32
N GLN A 216 -6.80 -15.05 10.69
CA GLN A 216 -7.13 -15.34 12.07
C GLN A 216 -5.82 -15.21 12.84
N PRO A 217 -5.83 -14.62 14.05
CA PRO A 217 -4.62 -14.42 14.83
C PRO A 217 -3.90 -15.77 14.96
N ALA A 218 -2.76 -15.88 14.27
CA ALA A 218 -1.96 -17.08 14.30
C ALA A 218 -1.51 -17.29 15.75
N LYS A 219 -1.78 -18.49 16.30
CA LYS A 219 -1.15 -18.92 17.54
C LYS A 219 0.35 -19.00 17.26
N SER A 220 1.11 -18.05 17.80
CA SER A 220 2.56 -17.97 17.65
C SER A 220 3.22 -19.26 18.13
N ASN A 221 4.02 -19.90 17.29
CA ASN A 221 4.98 -20.93 17.69
C ASN A 221 6.38 -20.31 17.63
N PRO A 222 6.97 -19.94 18.78
CA PRO A 222 8.26 -19.23 18.85
C PRO A 222 9.45 -19.99 18.25
N ALA A 223 9.30 -21.29 17.99
CA ALA A 223 10.37 -22.14 17.46
C ALA A 223 10.59 -22.00 15.93
N SER A 224 9.61 -21.48 15.17
CA SER A 224 9.74 -21.35 13.70
C SER A 224 10.31 -19.99 13.24
N ASP A 225 10.32 -18.98 14.11
CA ASP A 225 10.76 -17.61 13.78
C ASP A 225 12.21 -17.30 14.18
N MET A 226 12.96 -18.29 14.64
CA MET A 226 14.36 -18.16 15.09
C MET A 226 15.37 -18.77 14.11
N ALA A 227 14.97 -19.06 12.87
CA ALA A 227 15.87 -19.52 11.81
C ALA A 227 16.18 -18.39 10.82
N LEU A 228 17.03 -17.46 11.25
CA LEU A 228 17.98 -16.72 10.42
C LEU A 228 19.33 -16.72 11.13
#